data_AF-A0A4R6I3D8-F1
#
_entry.id   AF-A0A4R6I3D8-F1
#
_cell.length_a   1.000
_cell.length_b   1.000
_cell.length_c   1.000
_cell.angle_alpha   90.00
_cell.angle_beta   90.00
_cell.angle_gamma   90.00
#
_symmetry.space_group_name_H-M   'P 1'
#
loop_
_entity.id
_entity.type
_entity.pdbx_description
1 polymer ?
#
loop_
_entity_poly.entity_id
_entity_poly.type
_entity_poly.pdbx_seq_one_letter_code
_entity_poly.pdbx_strand_id
1 'polypeptide(L)'
;MTFRPFLAGLLLALPPLAVAEPPNIAPGQWEFTRITSVQGDLPIPDQTKTHQECIAQGDINDEAFSFIEEEEGCELLEHAVTVDGLDYRMVCRAEGGEADIVGRMDFLGERVEGNVDILVASSAGELHMTTTLQGQRIGDCRGNSLSPAQ
;
A
#
# COMPACT_ATOMS: atom_id res chain seq x y z
N MET A 1 56.58 41.22 17.14
CA MET A 1 56.12 40.01 16.41
C MET A 1 54.63 39.89 16.63
N THR A 2 53.84 40.10 15.58
CA THR A 2 52.39 40.30 15.64
C THR A 2 51.70 38.95 15.37
N PHE A 3 51.13 38.32 16.39
CA PHE A 3 50.41 37.05 16.25
C PHE A 3 48.92 37.34 16.02
N ARG A 4 48.44 37.07 14.80
CA ARG A 4 47.03 37.19 14.39
C ARG A 4 46.33 35.87 14.74
N PRO A 5 45.29 35.85 15.61
CA PRO A 5 44.52 34.64 15.81
C PRO A 5 43.52 34.49 14.66
N PHE A 6 43.65 33.40 13.90
CA PHE A 6 42.61 32.96 12.96
C PHE A 6 41.42 32.45 13.77
N LEU A 7 40.34 33.25 13.84
CA LEU A 7 39.01 32.79 14.24
C LEU A 7 38.43 32.00 13.07
N ALA A 8 38.60 30.68 13.09
CA ALA A 8 37.88 29.78 12.20
C ALA A 8 36.44 29.62 12.72
N GLY A 9 35.49 30.29 12.07
CA GLY A 9 34.07 30.14 12.34
C GLY A 9 33.59 28.77 11.90
N LEU A 10 33.22 27.91 12.86
CA LEU A 10 32.56 26.64 12.63
C LEU A 10 31.09 26.91 12.30
N LEU A 11 30.77 27.08 11.01
CA LEU A 11 29.38 27.07 10.52
C LEU A 11 28.84 25.64 10.63
N LEU A 12 28.05 25.39 11.69
CA LEU A 12 27.20 24.21 11.80
C LEU A 12 26.15 24.25 10.68
N ALA A 13 26.39 23.52 9.60
CA ALA A 13 25.35 23.19 8.62
C ALA A 13 24.38 22.21 9.30
N LEU A 14 23.22 22.70 9.76
CA LEU A 14 22.15 21.80 10.17
C LEU A 14 21.64 21.06 8.92
N PRO A 15 21.61 19.72 8.93
CA PRO A 15 20.96 18.98 7.87
C PRO A 15 19.45 19.30 7.86
N PRO A 16 18.81 19.41 6.69
CA PRO A 16 17.37 19.57 6.61
C PRO A 16 16.70 18.34 7.23
N LEU A 17 15.75 18.59 8.14
CA LEU A 17 14.84 17.57 8.61
C LEU A 17 13.94 17.21 7.43
N ALA A 18 14.14 16.02 6.85
CA ALA A 18 13.22 15.47 5.87
C ALA A 18 11.91 15.16 6.59
N VAL A 19 10.90 16.00 6.39
CA VAL A 19 9.52 15.69 6.80
C VAL A 19 8.96 14.83 5.69
N ALA A 20 8.70 13.55 5.97
CA ALA A 20 7.94 12.70 5.06
C ALA A 20 6.51 13.26 4.99
N GLU A 21 6.09 13.68 3.81
CA GLU A 21 4.73 14.14 3.60
C GLU A 21 3.78 12.94 3.70
N PRO A 22 2.69 13.03 4.49
CA PRO A 22 1.77 11.92 4.67
C PRO A 22 1.04 11.61 3.35
N PRO A 23 0.61 10.35 3.14
CA PRO A 23 -0.23 9.96 2.01
C PRO A 23 -1.47 10.85 1.87
N ASN A 24 -1.88 11.14 0.63
CA ASN A 24 -3.06 11.92 0.28
C ASN A 24 -4.34 11.07 0.45
N ILE A 25 -4.60 10.65 1.69
CA ILE A 25 -5.80 9.93 2.10
C ILE A 25 -6.44 10.67 3.26
N ALA A 26 -7.77 10.83 3.18
CA ALA A 26 -8.55 11.43 4.23
C ALA A 26 -8.90 10.37 5.32
N PRO A 27 -8.69 10.67 6.62
CA PRO A 27 -9.13 9.79 7.68
C PRO A 27 -10.66 9.68 7.72
N GLY A 28 -11.18 8.52 8.14
CA GLY A 28 -12.61 8.29 8.26
C GLY A 28 -13.03 6.86 7.94
N GLN A 29 -14.34 6.68 7.76
CA GLN A 29 -14.92 5.44 7.29
C GLN A 29 -14.81 5.37 5.76
N TRP A 30 -14.27 4.27 5.27
CA TRP A 30 -14.12 3.96 3.86
C TRP A 30 -14.95 2.75 3.47
N GLU A 31 -15.36 2.71 2.21
CA GLU A 31 -15.90 1.54 1.54
C GLU A 31 -15.00 1.20 0.35
N PHE A 32 -14.55 -0.05 0.29
CA PHE A 32 -13.70 -0.58 -0.75
C PHE A 32 -14.45 -1.64 -1.53
N THR A 33 -14.44 -1.52 -2.86
CA THR A 33 -14.93 -2.53 -3.79
C THR A 33 -13.75 -3.09 -4.58
N ARG A 34 -13.62 -4.41 -4.56
CA ARG A 34 -12.60 -5.16 -5.28
C ARG A 34 -13.28 -6.05 -6.32
N ILE A 35 -12.79 -6.05 -7.55
CA ILE A 35 -13.24 -6.97 -8.61
C ILE A 35 -12.04 -7.78 -9.06
N THR A 36 -12.09 -9.09 -8.86
CA THR A 36 -11.05 -10.04 -9.28
C THR A 36 -11.51 -10.82 -10.50
N SER A 37 -10.69 -10.80 -11.54
CA SER A 37 -10.87 -11.52 -12.80
C SER A 37 -9.75 -12.52 -12.99
N VAL A 38 -10.07 -13.70 -13.49
CA VAL A 38 -9.10 -14.75 -13.82
C VAL A 38 -8.99 -14.85 -15.33
N GLN A 39 -7.79 -14.69 -15.88
CA GLN A 39 -7.56 -14.93 -17.31
C GLN A 39 -7.27 -16.42 -17.55
N GLY A 40 -8.06 -17.04 -18.42
CA GLY A 40 -7.86 -18.43 -18.83
C GLY A 40 -8.90 -18.88 -19.86
N ASP A 41 -8.74 -20.11 -20.36
CA ASP A 41 -9.64 -20.70 -21.37
C ASP A 41 -11.02 -21.04 -20.82
N LEU A 42 -11.14 -21.17 -19.50
CA LEU A 42 -12.39 -21.42 -18.82
C LEU A 42 -13.05 -20.08 -18.43
N PRO A 43 -14.33 -19.86 -18.78
CA PRO A 43 -15.05 -18.65 -18.40
C PRO A 43 -15.39 -18.70 -16.90
N ILE A 44 -14.48 -18.22 -16.07
CA ILE A 44 -14.69 -18.04 -14.63
C ILE A 44 -15.31 -16.66 -14.43
N PRO A 45 -16.48 -16.55 -13.75
CA PRO A 45 -17.10 -15.25 -13.51
C PRO A 45 -16.30 -14.42 -12.51
N ASP A 46 -16.23 -13.12 -12.77
CA ASP A 46 -15.59 -12.14 -11.91
C ASP A 46 -16.16 -12.18 -10.49
N GLN A 47 -15.28 -12.01 -9.51
CA GLN A 47 -15.64 -11.99 -8.10
C GLN A 47 -15.58 -10.55 -7.60
N THR A 48 -16.75 -10.00 -7.23
CA THR A 48 -16.86 -8.69 -6.60
C THR A 48 -16.98 -8.84 -5.09
N LYS A 49 -16.12 -8.16 -4.33
CA LYS A 49 -16.19 -8.06 -2.87
C LYS A 49 -16.23 -6.59 -2.47
N THR A 50 -17.12 -6.26 -1.54
CA THR A 50 -17.18 -4.93 -0.92
C THR A 50 -16.99 -5.07 0.58
N HIS A 51 -16.16 -4.23 1.17
CA HIS A 51 -15.93 -4.16 2.61
C HIS A 51 -15.80 -2.71 3.07
N GLN A 52 -15.97 -2.48 4.36
CA GLN A 52 -15.82 -1.16 4.97
C GLN A 52 -14.77 -1.21 6.07
N GLU A 53 -13.94 -0.18 6.12
CA GLU A 53 -12.85 -0.06 7.08
C GLU A 53 -12.77 1.38 7.62
N CYS A 54 -12.40 1.52 8.88
CA CYS A 54 -12.11 2.82 9.48
C CYS A 54 -10.60 3.05 9.43
N ILE A 55 -10.19 4.13 8.76
CA ILE A 55 -8.79 4.55 8.65
C ILE A 55 -8.59 5.75 9.58
N ALA A 56 -7.77 5.59 10.62
CA ALA A 56 -7.46 6.69 11.53
C ALA A 56 -6.29 7.54 11.00
N GLN A 57 -6.22 8.80 11.44
CA GLN A 57 -5.09 9.67 11.10
C GLN A 57 -3.75 9.13 11.62
N GLY A 58 -3.78 8.41 12.74
CA GLY A 58 -2.58 7.75 13.29
C GLY A 58 -2.02 6.72 12.33
N ASP A 59 -2.90 5.94 11.69
CA ASP A 59 -2.52 4.90 10.74
C ASP A 59 -1.89 5.51 9.49
N ILE A 60 -2.48 6.59 8.95
CA ILE A 60 -1.94 7.31 7.77
C ILE A 60 -0.56 7.92 8.03
N ASN A 61 -0.31 8.34 9.27
CA ASN A 61 0.97 8.93 9.66
C ASN A 61 2.01 7.88 10.03
N ASP A 62 1.63 6.60 10.13
CA ASP A 62 2.57 5.52 10.37
C ASP A 62 3.39 5.29 9.11
N GLU A 63 4.70 5.13 9.30
CA GLU A 63 5.64 4.76 8.24
C GLU A 63 5.38 3.34 7.70
N ALA A 64 4.66 2.51 8.46
CA ALA A 64 4.14 1.22 8.04
C ALA A 64 2.76 1.29 7.36
N PHE A 65 2.19 2.48 7.14
CA PHE A 65 0.89 2.60 6.45
C PHE A 65 0.95 1.92 5.09
N SER A 66 0.13 0.88 4.94
CA SER A 66 0.04 0.12 3.72
C SER A 66 -1.32 -0.54 3.62
N PHE A 67 -1.78 -0.72 2.38
CA PHE A 67 -2.95 -1.53 2.05
C PHE A 67 -2.57 -2.98 1.71
N ILE A 68 -1.32 -3.36 1.99
CA ILE A 68 -0.78 -4.70 1.77
C ILE A 68 -1.08 -5.52 3.02
N GLU A 69 -1.72 -6.67 2.83
CA GLU A 69 -1.93 -7.65 3.90
C GLU A 69 -0.64 -8.48 4.05
N GLU A 70 -0.05 -8.48 5.25
CA GLU A 70 1.09 -9.36 5.56
C GLU A 70 0.58 -10.80 5.76
N GLU A 71 0.95 -11.70 4.84
CA GLU A 71 0.59 -13.12 4.91
C GLU A 71 1.82 -14.02 5.09
N GLU A 72 1.66 -15.11 5.84
CA GLU A 72 2.72 -16.10 6.01
C GLU A 72 3.13 -16.70 4.65
N GLY A 73 4.43 -16.69 4.36
CA GLY A 73 4.97 -17.19 3.09
C GLY A 73 5.04 -16.16 1.96
N CYS A 74 4.69 -14.90 2.22
CA CYS A 74 4.90 -13.80 1.30
C CYS A 74 6.13 -12.97 1.67
N GLU A 75 6.94 -12.66 0.67
CA GLU A 75 8.13 -11.81 0.77
C GLU A 75 7.87 -10.49 0.02
N LEU A 76 7.93 -9.36 0.74
CA LEU A 76 7.82 -8.03 0.15
C LEU A 76 9.16 -7.64 -0.48
N LEU A 77 9.19 -7.50 -1.81
CA LEU A 77 10.40 -7.23 -2.58
C LEU A 77 10.58 -5.73 -2.84
N GLU A 78 9.49 -5.03 -3.11
CA GLU A 78 9.47 -3.59 -3.34
C GLU A 78 8.28 -2.97 -2.62
N HIS A 79 8.51 -1.82 -2.01
CA HIS A 79 7.50 -1.04 -1.32
C HIS A 79 7.85 0.44 -1.42
N ALA A 80 7.01 1.20 -2.11
CA ALA A 80 7.18 2.63 -2.31
C ALA A 80 5.88 3.34 -1.97
N VAL A 81 5.85 4.00 -0.82
CA VAL A 81 4.76 4.88 -0.41
C VAL A 81 5.12 6.32 -0.77
N THR A 82 4.20 7.01 -1.42
CA THR A 82 4.32 8.42 -1.77
C THR A 82 3.06 9.16 -1.30
N VAL A 83 3.07 10.49 -1.41
CA VAL A 83 1.86 11.29 -1.18
C VAL A 83 0.74 10.86 -2.11
N ASP A 84 1.05 10.55 -3.37
CA ASP A 84 0.06 10.30 -4.41
C ASP A 84 -0.35 8.83 -4.53
N GLY A 85 0.29 7.90 -3.83
CA GLY A 85 0.03 6.48 -4.04
C GLY A 85 1.01 5.52 -3.40
N LEU A 86 0.77 4.24 -3.67
CA LEU A 86 1.53 3.09 -3.22
C LEU A 86 1.83 2.18 -4.42
N ASP A 87 3.11 1.85 -4.61
CA ASP A 87 3.55 0.78 -5.51
C ASP A 87 4.22 -0.32 -4.68
N TYR A 88 3.88 -1.58 -4.95
CA TYR A 88 4.51 -2.71 -4.29
C TYR A 88 4.66 -3.93 -5.18
N ARG A 89 5.65 -4.74 -4.85
CA ARG A 89 5.85 -6.07 -5.42
C ARG A 89 6.14 -7.06 -4.31
N MET A 90 5.44 -8.18 -4.34
CA MET A 90 5.63 -9.26 -3.38
C MET A 90 5.60 -10.61 -4.09
N VAL A 91 6.28 -11.59 -3.50
CA VAL A 91 6.26 -12.97 -3.98
C VAL A 91 5.79 -13.87 -2.85
N CYS A 92 4.72 -14.62 -3.10
CA CYS A 92 4.16 -15.57 -2.15
C CYS A 92 4.49 -17.00 -2.57
N ARG A 93 4.98 -17.82 -1.63
CA ARG A 93 5.35 -19.22 -1.88
C ARG A 93 4.52 -20.13 -0.99
N ALA A 94 3.69 -20.96 -1.62
CA ALA A 94 2.83 -21.93 -0.94
C ALA A 94 2.85 -23.28 -1.67
N GLU A 95 2.21 -24.30 -1.10
CA GLU A 95 2.12 -25.64 -1.71
C GLU A 95 1.49 -25.61 -3.12
N GLY A 96 0.66 -24.61 -3.42
CA GLY A 96 -0.01 -24.42 -4.72
C GLY A 96 0.86 -23.81 -5.82
N GLY A 97 2.05 -23.31 -5.51
CA GLY A 97 2.94 -22.64 -6.46
C GLY A 97 3.58 -21.37 -5.91
N GLU A 98 4.28 -20.66 -6.78
CA GLU A 98 4.82 -19.33 -6.52
C GLU A 98 3.91 -18.28 -7.18
N ALA A 99 3.54 -17.24 -6.44
CA ALA A 99 2.74 -16.14 -6.93
C ALA A 99 3.57 -14.85 -6.93
N ASP A 100 3.74 -14.24 -8.10
CA ASP A 100 4.28 -12.87 -8.24
C ASP A 100 3.10 -11.89 -8.26
N ILE A 101 3.13 -10.91 -7.35
CA ILE A 101 2.06 -9.96 -7.13
C ILE A 101 2.64 -8.56 -7.30
N VAL A 102 2.09 -7.80 -8.24
CA VAL A 102 2.45 -6.40 -8.50
C VAL A 102 1.21 -5.55 -8.27
N GLY A 103 1.28 -4.64 -7.31
CA GLY A 103 0.16 -3.76 -6.98
C GLY A 103 0.51 -2.29 -7.10
N ARG A 104 -0.49 -1.51 -7.52
CA ARG A 104 -0.45 -0.06 -7.58
C ARG A 104 -1.74 0.50 -7.01
N MET A 105 -1.63 1.58 -6.24
CA MET A 105 -2.75 2.36 -5.75
C MET A 105 -2.47 3.85 -5.88
N ASP A 106 -3.48 4.60 -6.27
CA ASP A 106 -3.48 6.06 -6.38
C ASP A 106 -4.33 6.65 -5.24
N PHE A 107 -3.77 7.63 -4.54
CA PHE A 107 -4.36 8.31 -3.38
C PHE A 107 -4.89 9.69 -3.80
N LEU A 108 -6.20 9.82 -3.85
CA LEU A 108 -6.90 10.97 -4.42
C LEU A 108 -7.71 11.73 -3.33
N GLY A 109 -7.22 11.72 -2.09
CA GLY A 109 -7.85 12.34 -0.93
C GLY A 109 -9.00 11.49 -0.38
N GLU A 110 -10.21 11.66 -0.93
CA GLU A 110 -11.40 10.89 -0.52
C GLU A 110 -11.69 9.70 -1.44
N ARG A 111 -10.83 9.45 -2.42
CA ARG A 111 -10.87 8.28 -3.30
C ARG A 111 -9.54 7.56 -3.31
N VAL A 112 -9.61 6.24 -3.48
CA VAL A 112 -8.47 5.38 -3.78
C VAL A 112 -8.83 4.56 -5.01
N GLU A 113 -7.90 4.44 -5.95
CA GLU A 113 -8.04 3.55 -7.10
C GLU A 113 -6.81 2.66 -7.16
N GLY A 114 -6.94 1.42 -7.61
CA GLY A 114 -5.79 0.53 -7.68
C GLY A 114 -6.00 -0.66 -8.59
N ASN A 115 -4.88 -1.25 -8.99
CA ASN A 115 -4.81 -2.51 -9.72
C ASN A 115 -3.77 -3.41 -9.07
N VAL A 116 -4.07 -4.70 -9.05
CA VAL A 116 -3.17 -5.75 -8.58
C VAL A 116 -3.16 -6.84 -9.64
N ASP A 117 -1.99 -7.10 -10.19
CA ASP A 117 -1.74 -8.17 -11.14
C ASP A 117 -1.04 -9.33 -10.41
N ILE A 118 -1.57 -10.53 -10.58
CA ILE A 118 -1.14 -11.73 -9.85
C ILE A 118 -0.86 -12.82 -10.87
N LEU A 119 0.39 -13.27 -10.93
CA LEU A 119 0.82 -14.39 -11.75
C LEU A 119 1.17 -15.58 -10.85
N VAL A 120 0.38 -16.64 -10.92
CA VAL A 120 0.63 -17.88 -10.18
C VAL A 120 1.27 -18.91 -11.10
N ALA A 121 2.51 -19.30 -10.81
CA ALA A 121 3.23 -20.37 -11.48
C ALA A 121 3.15 -21.66 -10.67
N SER A 122 2.55 -22.71 -11.26
CA SER A 122 2.39 -24.02 -10.63
C SER A 122 2.82 -25.15 -11.56
N SER A 123 2.87 -26.39 -11.05
CA SER A 123 3.10 -27.57 -11.89
C SER A 123 2.01 -27.82 -12.93
N ALA A 124 0.82 -27.22 -12.76
CA ALA A 124 -0.31 -27.33 -13.68
C ALA A 124 -0.28 -26.26 -14.80
N GLY A 125 0.61 -25.27 -14.72
CA GLY A 125 0.70 -24.15 -15.63
C GLY A 125 0.68 -22.80 -14.91
N GLU A 126 0.62 -21.74 -15.72
CA GLU A 126 0.53 -20.35 -15.26
C GLU A 126 -0.93 -19.89 -15.23
N LEU A 127 -1.31 -19.20 -14.16
CA LEU A 127 -2.61 -18.56 -14.00
C LEU A 127 -2.40 -17.07 -13.79
N HIS A 128 -3.03 -16.24 -14.62
CA HIS A 128 -3.01 -14.79 -14.45
C HIS A 128 -4.36 -14.34 -13.88
N MET A 129 -4.29 -13.48 -12.87
CA MET A 129 -5.44 -12.82 -12.29
C MET A 129 -5.17 -11.33 -12.20
N THR A 130 -6.19 -10.53 -12.50
CA THR A 130 -6.15 -9.08 -12.29
C THR A 130 -7.23 -8.71 -11.30
N THR A 131 -6.89 -7.81 -10.39
CA THR A 131 -7.79 -7.31 -9.37
C THR A 131 -7.84 -5.78 -9.47
N THR A 132 -9.03 -5.21 -9.62
CA THR A 132 -9.23 -3.77 -9.53
C THR A 132 -9.78 -3.40 -8.16
N LEU A 133 -9.29 -2.31 -7.58
CA LEU A 133 -9.69 -1.79 -6.28
C LEU A 133 -10.23 -0.37 -6.45
N GLN A 134 -11.36 -0.09 -5.82
CA GLN A 134 -11.92 1.25 -5.71
C GLN A 134 -12.31 1.51 -4.25
N GLY A 135 -11.74 2.55 -3.66
CA GLY A 135 -12.07 3.04 -2.32
C GLY A 135 -12.74 4.40 -2.38
N GLN A 136 -13.75 4.60 -1.53
CA GLN A 136 -14.40 5.89 -1.34
C GLN A 136 -14.64 6.14 0.15
N ARG A 137 -14.30 7.35 0.61
CA ARG A 137 -14.66 7.81 1.96
C ARG A 137 -16.17 8.02 2.04
N ILE A 138 -16.80 7.37 3.01
CA ILE A 138 -18.26 7.42 3.25
C ILE A 138 -18.65 8.22 4.51
N GLY A 139 -17.67 8.74 5.25
CA GLY A 139 -17.89 9.65 6.37
C GLY A 139 -16.85 9.52 7.46
N ASP A 140 -17.18 9.99 8.66
CA ASP A 140 -16.33 9.81 9.84
C ASP A 140 -16.47 8.39 10.39
N CYS A 141 -15.41 7.86 11.00
CA CYS A 141 -15.47 6.58 11.70
C CYS A 141 -16.56 6.61 12.77
N ARG A 142 -17.47 5.62 12.72
CA ARG A 142 -18.47 5.47 13.78
C ARG A 142 -17.80 4.79 14.96
N GLY A 143 -17.92 5.40 16.15
CA GLY A 143 -17.35 4.84 17.37
C GLY A 143 -17.75 3.38 17.54
N ASN A 144 -16.73 2.51 17.60
CA ASN A 144 -16.74 1.08 17.93
C ASN A 144 -16.73 0.04 16.79
N SER A 145 -16.10 0.30 15.64
CA SER A 145 -15.66 -0.77 14.73
C SER A 145 -14.15 -1.02 14.85
N LEU A 146 -13.73 -1.55 16.00
CA LEU A 146 -12.57 -2.43 16.05
C LEU A 146 -12.97 -3.67 15.23
N SER A 147 -12.74 -3.63 13.91
CA SER A 147 -12.65 -4.89 13.16
C SER A 147 -11.22 -5.38 13.38
N PRO A 148 -10.99 -6.47 14.13
CA PRO A 148 -9.72 -7.15 13.99
C PRO A 148 -9.67 -7.69 12.56
N ALA A 149 -8.51 -7.57 11.91
CA ALA A 149 -8.14 -8.45 10.83
C ALA A 149 -8.49 -9.90 11.26
N GLN A 150 -9.32 -10.57 10.48
CA GLN A 150 -9.60 -12.00 10.59
C GLN A 150 -9.10 -12.70 9.35
#